data_AF-A0A7J4EJR6-F1
#
_entry.id   AF-A0A7J4EJR6-F1
#
_cell.length_a   1.000
_cell.length_b   1.000
_cell.length_c   1.000
_cell.angle_alpha   90.00
_cell.angle_beta   90.00
_cell.angle_gamma   90.00
#
_symmetry.space_group_name_H-M   'P 1'
#
loop_
_entity.id
_entity.type
_entity.pdbx_description
1 polymer ?
#
loop_
_entity_poly.entity_id
_entity_poly.type
_entity_poly.pdbx_seq_one_letter_code
_entity_poly.pdbx_strand_id
1 'polypeptide(L)'
;MKKFSCQRCGVCCNNIQCNLTEKEIRDIKVVFKRFENQGMYLALDPEKFSIPLFPQEAETMKKLASNLDVEFSPVPKLFMLDFRTGYCIVLEWDLGYSNCPFFEENKCLIHKNRPLACQSCPVFPYSFSSPHLYYLLGRCPESRKHMGLNRGQMKKVFNDEIKAVSLFCKELEKRRRMKEELIEKKLLLPMITERRNV
;
A
#
# COMPACT_ATOMS: atom_id res chain seq x y z
N MET A 1 3.82 14.19 -26.81
CA MET A 1 3.95 14.39 -25.36
C MET A 1 5.03 13.46 -24.83
N LYS A 2 5.99 13.97 -24.04
CA LYS A 2 7.04 13.15 -23.42
C LYS A 2 6.42 12.29 -22.31
N LYS A 3 6.90 11.04 -22.16
CA LYS A 3 6.53 10.20 -21.01
C LYS A 3 7.05 10.80 -19.71
N PHE A 4 6.34 10.56 -18.62
CA PHE A 4 6.82 10.86 -17.28
C PHE A 4 8.12 10.10 -17.00
N SER A 5 9.02 10.75 -16.27
CA SER A 5 10.28 10.14 -15.86
C SER A 5 10.59 10.58 -14.44
N CYS A 6 10.67 9.61 -13.53
CA CYS A 6 11.04 9.86 -12.14
C CYS A 6 12.47 10.43 -12.09
N GLN A 7 12.61 11.65 -11.57
CA GLN A 7 13.91 12.33 -11.41
C GLN A 7 14.71 11.84 -10.19
N ARG A 8 14.21 10.81 -9.47
CA ARG A 8 14.86 10.20 -8.30
C ARG A 8 15.24 11.19 -7.18
N CYS A 9 14.53 12.32 -7.10
CA CYS A 9 14.79 13.40 -6.14
C CYS A 9 14.56 13.05 -4.66
N GLY A 10 14.12 11.84 -4.31
CA GLY A 10 13.92 11.43 -2.92
C GLY A 10 12.68 11.99 -2.21
N VAL A 11 11.94 12.93 -2.81
CA VAL A 11 10.77 13.58 -2.14
C VAL A 11 9.67 12.58 -1.75
N CYS A 12 9.47 11.52 -2.53
CA CYS A 12 8.54 10.44 -2.16
C CYS A 12 9.14 9.41 -1.18
N CYS A 13 10.44 9.48 -0.91
CA CYS A 13 11.16 8.60 0.00
C CYS A 13 11.36 9.20 1.40
N ASN A 14 11.22 10.52 1.57
CA ASN A 14 11.43 11.21 2.86
C ASN A 14 10.11 11.73 3.42
N ASN A 15 9.89 11.64 4.74
CA ASN A 15 8.66 12.05 5.44
C ASN A 15 7.41 11.30 4.94
N ILE A 16 7.47 9.98 4.77
CA ILE A 16 6.40 9.12 4.24
C ILE A 16 5.25 8.95 5.22
N GLN A 17 5.54 8.84 6.52
CA GLN A 17 4.52 8.75 7.57
C GLN A 17 3.77 10.07 7.75
N CYS A 18 2.61 10.01 8.43
CA CYS A 18 1.82 11.17 8.86
C CYS A 18 1.30 12.07 7.73
N ASN A 19 1.15 11.57 6.49
CA ASN A 19 0.65 12.36 5.36
C ASN A 19 -0.88 12.31 5.21
N LEU A 20 -1.59 11.86 6.24
CA LEU A 20 -3.05 11.80 6.26
C LEU A 20 -3.60 12.98 7.06
N THR A 21 -4.63 13.62 6.51
CA THR A 21 -5.42 14.62 7.22
C THR A 21 -6.19 13.96 8.38
N GLU A 22 -6.58 14.75 9.39
CA GLU A 22 -7.41 14.24 10.48
C GLU A 22 -8.72 13.60 10.00
N LYS A 23 -9.29 14.14 8.91
CA LYS A 23 -10.49 13.57 8.29
C LYS A 23 -10.21 12.18 7.73
N GLU A 24 -9.13 12.02 6.97
CA GLU A 24 -8.73 10.71 6.44
C GLU A 24 -8.45 9.71 7.55
N ILE A 25 -7.76 10.13 8.62
CA ILE A 25 -7.52 9.29 9.81
C ILE A 25 -8.85 8.83 10.42
N ARG A 26 -9.81 9.74 10.61
CA ARG A 26 -11.14 9.39 11.14
C ARG A 26 -11.88 8.43 10.22
N ASP A 27 -11.88 8.69 8.92
CA ASP A 27 -12.55 7.84 7.92
C ASP A 27 -11.94 6.43 7.89
N ILE A 28 -10.61 6.32 7.95
CA ILE A 28 -9.89 5.05 8.06
C ILE A 28 -10.32 4.30 9.33
N LYS A 29 -10.30 4.95 10.50
CA LYS A 29 -10.71 4.32 11.77
C LYS A 29 -12.15 3.78 11.70
N VAL A 30 -13.07 4.53 11.09
CA VAL A 30 -14.47 4.08 10.90
C VAL A 30 -14.56 2.87 9.97
N VAL A 31 -13.82 2.87 8.85
CA VAL A 31 -13.81 1.75 7.90
C VAL A 31 -13.24 0.49 8.53
N PHE A 32 -12.09 0.59 9.22
CA PHE A 32 -11.46 -0.58 9.83
C PHE A 32 -12.26 -1.14 11.01
N LYS A 33 -12.98 -0.31 11.76
CA LYS A 33 -13.95 -0.81 12.75
C LYS A 33 -15.04 -1.68 12.13
N ARG A 34 -15.44 -1.43 10.88
CA ARG A 34 -16.37 -2.32 10.15
C ARG A 34 -15.70 -3.62 9.70
N PHE A 35 -14.39 -3.60 9.47
CA PHE A 35 -13.59 -4.77 9.10
C PHE A 35 -13.29 -5.69 10.29
N GLU A 36 -13.26 -5.17 11.51
CA GLU A 36 -13.16 -5.99 12.73
C GLU A 36 -14.34 -6.97 12.86
N ASN A 37 -15.55 -6.55 12.45
CA ASN A 37 -16.73 -7.42 12.35
C ASN A 37 -16.60 -8.53 11.30
N GLN A 38 -15.56 -8.48 10.46
CA GLN A 38 -15.20 -9.50 9.48
C GLN A 38 -13.92 -10.26 9.88
N GLY A 39 -13.44 -10.06 11.12
CA GLY A 39 -12.24 -10.68 11.67
C GLY A 39 -10.93 -10.15 11.09
N MET A 40 -10.92 -8.91 10.58
CA MET A 40 -9.72 -8.22 10.10
C MET A 40 -9.39 -7.04 11.02
N TYR A 41 -8.14 -6.98 11.47
CA TYR A 41 -7.70 -6.07 12.52
C TYR A 41 -6.53 -5.21 12.08
N LEU A 42 -6.51 -3.95 12.51
CA LEU A 42 -5.36 -3.09 12.37
C LEU A 42 -4.35 -3.35 13.50
N ALA A 43 -3.09 -3.53 13.13
CA ALA A 43 -1.97 -3.61 14.07
C ALA A 43 -1.28 -2.25 14.29
N LEU A 44 -1.66 -1.23 13.50
CA LEU A 44 -1.03 0.10 13.51
C LEU A 44 -2.08 1.19 13.52
N ASP A 45 -1.79 2.25 14.27
CA ASP A 45 -2.55 3.50 14.21
C ASP A 45 -2.45 4.10 12.80
N PRO A 46 -3.54 4.58 12.20
CA PRO A 46 -3.52 5.22 10.88
C PRO A 46 -2.51 6.36 10.76
N GLU A 47 -2.26 7.08 11.85
CA GLU A 47 -1.26 8.14 11.96
C GLU A 47 0.17 7.65 11.61
N LYS A 48 0.46 6.37 11.83
CA LYS A 48 1.75 5.74 11.58
C LYS A 48 1.86 5.06 10.21
N PHE A 49 0.80 5.08 9.40
CA PHE A 49 0.83 4.47 8.08
C PHE A 49 1.89 5.13 7.20
N SER A 50 2.59 4.31 6.42
CA SER A 50 3.58 4.74 5.44
C SER A 50 3.27 4.14 4.06
N ILE A 51 4.10 3.24 3.56
CA ILE A 51 3.90 2.55 2.27
C ILE A 51 3.29 1.18 2.54
N PRO A 52 2.10 0.86 2.00
CA PRO A 52 1.56 -0.48 2.08
C PRO A 52 2.39 -1.45 1.24
N LEU A 53 2.65 -2.63 1.79
CA LEU A 53 3.39 -3.71 1.18
C LEU A 53 2.53 -4.97 1.19
N PHE A 54 2.43 -5.63 0.04
CA PHE A 54 1.92 -7.00 0.05
C PHE A 54 2.94 -7.94 0.72
N PRO A 55 2.50 -9.02 1.40
CA PRO A 55 3.40 -10.01 1.98
C PRO A 55 4.56 -10.48 1.10
N GLN A 56 4.35 -10.70 -0.21
CA GLN A 56 5.46 -11.07 -1.11
C GLN A 56 6.43 -9.91 -1.38
N GLU A 57 5.95 -8.66 -1.37
CA GLU A 57 6.81 -7.49 -1.50
C GLU A 57 7.65 -7.28 -0.23
N ALA A 58 7.04 -7.43 0.95
CA ALA A 58 7.76 -7.39 2.23
C ALA A 58 8.87 -8.45 2.27
N GLU A 59 8.58 -9.68 1.85
CA GLU A 59 9.58 -10.76 1.77
C GLU A 59 10.69 -10.46 0.75
N THR A 60 10.33 -9.96 -0.42
CA THR A 60 11.31 -9.57 -1.45
C THR A 60 12.22 -8.45 -0.94
N MET A 61 11.65 -7.45 -0.27
CA MET A 61 12.40 -6.32 0.28
C MET A 61 13.29 -6.74 1.45
N LYS A 62 12.89 -7.70 2.29
CA LYS A 62 13.77 -8.29 3.32
C LYS A 62 15.01 -8.93 2.73
N LYS A 63 14.86 -9.70 1.63
CA LYS A 63 15.99 -10.29 0.92
C LYS A 63 16.91 -9.23 0.32
N LEU A 64 16.34 -8.20 -0.29
CA LEU A 64 17.12 -7.07 -0.83
C LEU A 64 17.87 -6.32 0.28
N ALA A 65 17.24 -6.11 1.43
CA ALA A 65 17.84 -5.45 2.57
C ALA A 65 19.06 -6.22 3.09
N SER A 66 18.93 -7.55 3.25
CA SER A 66 20.05 -8.41 3.64
C SER A 66 21.22 -8.37 2.65
N ASN A 67 20.94 -8.24 1.34
CA ASN A 67 21.99 -8.17 0.32
C ASN A 67 22.67 -6.81 0.22
N LEU A 68 22.02 -5.76 0.73
CA LEU A 68 22.45 -4.37 0.65
C LEU A 68 22.96 -3.84 2.00
N ASP A 69 22.98 -4.69 3.04
CA ASP A 69 23.29 -4.30 4.42
C ASP A 69 22.40 -3.16 4.94
N VAL A 70 21.11 -3.20 4.58
CA VAL A 70 20.11 -2.22 5.01
C VAL A 70 19.31 -2.80 6.18
N GLU A 71 19.21 -2.06 7.28
CA GLU A 71 18.30 -2.41 8.37
C GLU A 71 16.85 -2.25 7.92
N PHE A 72 16.11 -3.37 7.79
CA PHE A 72 14.74 -3.35 7.31
C PHE A 72 13.84 -4.31 8.10
N SER A 73 12.88 -3.74 8.81
CA SER A 73 11.92 -4.44 9.67
C SER A 73 10.51 -3.89 9.39
N PRO A 74 9.84 -4.33 8.30
CA PRO A 74 8.47 -3.92 8.04
C PRO A 74 7.54 -4.45 9.13
N VAL A 75 6.48 -3.72 9.42
CA VAL A 75 5.55 -4.04 10.51
C VAL A 75 4.21 -4.55 9.96
N PRO A 76 3.55 -5.51 10.63
CA PRO A 76 2.19 -5.90 10.25
C PRO A 76 1.26 -4.69 10.31
N LYS A 77 0.39 -4.53 9.31
CA LYS A 77 -0.59 -3.44 9.28
C LYS A 77 -2.01 -3.95 9.42
N LEU A 78 -2.37 -4.93 8.59
CA LEU A 78 -3.67 -5.57 8.58
C LEU A 78 -3.48 -7.08 8.74
N PHE A 79 -4.19 -7.68 9.68
CA PHE A 79 -4.08 -9.11 9.96
C PHE A 79 -5.44 -9.74 10.27
N MET A 80 -5.47 -11.06 10.25
CA MET A 80 -6.59 -11.90 10.70
C MET A 80 -6.07 -12.92 11.71
N LEU A 81 -6.93 -13.34 12.63
CA LEU A 81 -6.65 -14.47 13.51
C LEU A 81 -7.55 -15.64 13.09
N ASP A 82 -6.95 -16.81 12.86
CA ASP A 82 -7.72 -18.04 12.65
C ASP A 82 -8.09 -18.62 14.02
N PHE A 83 -9.38 -18.66 14.33
CA PHE A 83 -9.91 -19.15 15.59
C PHE A 83 -9.51 -20.60 15.88
N ARG A 84 -9.32 -21.43 14.84
CA ARG A 84 -9.04 -22.87 15.02
C ARG A 84 -7.59 -23.17 15.34
N THR A 85 -6.68 -22.48 14.66
CA THR A 85 -5.23 -22.73 14.79
C THR A 85 -4.56 -21.74 15.74
N GLY A 86 -5.20 -20.61 16.05
CA GLY A 86 -4.59 -19.49 16.75
C GLY A 86 -3.59 -18.71 15.89
N TYR A 87 -3.45 -19.05 14.59
CA TYR A 87 -2.49 -18.39 13.72
C TYR A 87 -2.90 -16.96 13.36
N CYS A 88 -1.90 -16.08 13.37
CA CYS A 88 -2.01 -14.72 12.87
C CYS A 88 -1.59 -14.67 11.40
N ILE A 89 -2.51 -14.28 10.53
CA ILE A 89 -2.31 -14.18 9.09
C ILE A 89 -2.20 -12.69 8.73
N VAL A 90 -1.01 -12.23 8.39
CA VAL A 90 -0.79 -10.84 7.96
C VAL A 90 -1.24 -10.68 6.51
N LEU A 91 -2.25 -9.84 6.30
CA LEU A 91 -2.82 -9.54 4.98
C LEU A 91 -2.06 -8.44 4.26
N GLU A 92 -1.62 -7.43 5.01
CA GLU A 92 -0.88 -6.26 4.53
C GLU A 92 0.19 -5.89 5.56
N TRP A 93 1.38 -5.59 5.07
CA TRP A 93 2.48 -5.01 5.85
C TRP A 93 2.54 -3.51 5.58
N ASP A 94 3.07 -2.74 6.52
CA ASP A 94 3.48 -1.37 6.30
C ASP A 94 5.01 -1.32 6.26
N LEU A 95 5.57 -0.42 5.44
CA LEU A 95 7.01 -0.19 5.42
C LEU A 95 7.52 0.11 6.83
N GLY A 96 6.78 0.91 7.62
CA GLY A 96 7.05 1.16 9.04
C GLY A 96 8.03 2.31 9.33
N TYR A 97 8.42 3.08 8.32
CA TYR A 97 9.44 4.12 8.46
C TYR A 97 8.94 5.50 8.02
N SER A 98 9.38 6.53 8.74
CA SER A 98 9.19 7.94 8.34
C SER A 98 10.01 8.29 7.10
N ASN A 99 11.23 7.75 6.98
CA ASN A 99 12.09 7.86 5.79
C ASN A 99 12.36 6.46 5.24
N CYS A 100 12.35 6.30 3.91
CA CYS A 100 12.56 5.01 3.28
C CYS A 100 13.96 4.47 3.63
N PRO A 101 14.08 3.27 4.22
CA PRO A 101 15.38 2.71 4.59
C PRO A 101 16.24 2.36 3.37
N PHE A 102 15.64 2.26 2.18
CA PHE A 102 16.36 2.04 0.92
C PHE A 102 16.72 3.34 0.19
N PHE A 103 16.61 4.50 0.85
CA PHE A 103 17.03 5.77 0.28
C PHE A 103 18.31 6.25 0.97
N GLU A 104 19.41 6.20 0.25
CA GLU A 104 20.75 6.54 0.73
C GLU A 104 21.45 7.40 -0.31
N GLU A 105 22.23 8.40 0.12
CA GLU A 105 23.01 9.30 -0.76
C GLU A 105 22.20 9.84 -1.96
N ASN A 106 20.96 10.30 -1.70
CA ASN A 106 20.03 10.81 -2.71
C ASN A 106 19.60 9.79 -3.78
N LYS A 107 19.67 8.49 -3.49
CA LYS A 107 19.34 7.43 -4.42
C LYS A 107 18.49 6.35 -3.75
N CYS A 108 17.47 5.88 -4.48
CA CYS A 108 16.74 4.66 -4.10
C CYS A 108 17.56 3.43 -4.53
N LEU A 109 18.07 2.67 -3.56
CA LEU A 109 18.91 1.49 -3.77
C LEU A 109 18.14 0.37 -4.51
N ILE A 110 16.84 0.22 -4.23
CA ILE A 110 15.97 -0.79 -4.84
C ILE A 110 15.07 -0.23 -5.95
N HIS A 111 15.47 0.84 -6.64
CA HIS A 111 14.58 1.55 -7.57
C HIS A 111 13.89 0.65 -8.62
N LYS A 112 14.57 -0.41 -9.08
CA LYS A 112 14.02 -1.39 -10.04
C LYS A 112 13.10 -2.43 -9.40
N ASN A 113 13.21 -2.64 -8.08
CA ASN A 113 12.46 -3.63 -7.31
C ASN A 113 11.56 -2.99 -6.24
N ARG A 114 11.24 -1.70 -6.40
CA ARG A 114 10.38 -0.95 -5.49
C ARG A 114 8.97 -1.55 -5.47
N PRO A 115 8.24 -1.49 -4.35
CA PRO A 115 6.89 -2.06 -4.25
C PRO A 115 5.91 -1.33 -5.18
N LEU A 116 4.79 -1.95 -5.50
CA LEU A 116 3.76 -1.47 -6.42
C LEU A 116 3.24 -0.09 -6.04
N ALA A 117 3.08 0.20 -4.74
CA ALA A 117 2.72 1.53 -4.25
C ALA A 117 3.78 2.61 -4.58
N CYS A 118 5.07 2.24 -4.59
CA CYS A 118 6.15 3.12 -5.05
C CYS A 118 6.22 3.21 -6.58
N GLN A 119 5.87 2.13 -7.29
CA GLN A 119 5.83 2.11 -8.76
C GLN A 119 4.68 2.95 -9.33
N SER A 120 3.56 3.03 -8.61
CA SER A 120 2.42 3.86 -9.01
C SER A 120 2.65 5.34 -8.82
N CYS A 121 3.55 5.76 -7.92
CA CYS A 121 3.82 7.18 -7.68
C CYS A 121 4.26 7.90 -8.98
N PRO A 122 3.64 9.01 -9.37
CA PRO A 122 2.72 9.86 -8.58
C PRO A 122 1.22 9.62 -8.83
N VAL A 123 0.84 8.59 -9.57
CA VAL A 123 -0.56 8.27 -9.88
C VAL A 123 -1.20 7.47 -8.74
N PHE A 124 -2.37 7.90 -8.30
CA PHE A 124 -3.13 7.21 -7.26
C PHE A 124 -4.58 6.99 -7.70
N PRO A 125 -5.19 5.82 -7.43
CA PRO A 125 -6.58 5.58 -7.77
C PRO A 125 -7.51 6.41 -6.89
N TYR A 126 -8.62 6.92 -7.45
CA TYR A 126 -9.70 7.52 -6.67
C TYR A 126 -10.39 6.49 -5.77
N SER A 127 -10.50 5.27 -6.27
CA SER A 127 -11.01 4.12 -5.54
C SER A 127 -10.30 2.87 -6.02
N PHE A 128 -9.91 2.01 -5.08
CA PHE A 128 -9.29 0.72 -5.40
C PHE A 128 -10.24 -0.21 -6.17
N SER A 129 -11.56 0.00 -6.07
CA SER A 129 -12.59 -0.69 -6.85
C SER A 129 -12.82 -0.09 -8.24
N SER A 130 -12.20 1.05 -8.56
CA SER A 130 -12.31 1.72 -9.86
C SER A 130 -10.92 2.18 -10.34
N PRO A 131 -10.02 1.24 -10.69
CA PRO A 131 -8.61 1.53 -11.00
C PRO A 131 -8.42 2.43 -12.23
N HIS A 132 -9.48 2.64 -13.02
CA HIS A 132 -9.44 3.48 -14.20
C HIS A 132 -9.62 4.96 -13.88
N LEU A 133 -10.07 5.30 -12.67
CA LEU A 133 -10.16 6.67 -12.16
C LEU A 133 -8.96 6.92 -11.24
N TYR A 134 -8.13 7.87 -11.62
CA TYR A 134 -6.90 8.18 -10.90
C TYR A 134 -6.62 9.69 -10.92
N TYR A 135 -5.81 10.13 -9.96
CA TYR A 135 -5.33 11.50 -9.83
C TYR A 135 -3.82 11.53 -9.57
N LEU A 136 -3.20 12.70 -9.66
CA LEU A 136 -1.78 12.89 -9.37
C LEU A 136 -1.60 13.37 -7.93
N LEU A 137 -0.74 12.68 -7.19
CA LEU A 137 -0.26 13.15 -5.90
C LEU A 137 0.62 14.38 -6.10
N GLY A 138 0.32 15.46 -5.37
CA GLY A 138 1.06 16.73 -5.39
C GLY A 138 2.48 16.69 -4.81
N ARG A 139 2.90 15.51 -4.34
CA ARG A 139 4.20 15.30 -3.69
C ARG A 139 5.36 15.25 -4.67
N CYS A 140 5.18 14.68 -5.86
CA CYS A 140 6.24 14.60 -6.86
C CYS A 140 6.42 15.95 -7.57
N PRO A 141 7.58 16.62 -7.49
CA PRO A 141 7.77 17.91 -8.15
C PRO A 141 7.59 17.82 -9.68
N GLU A 142 8.04 16.71 -10.28
CA GLU A 142 7.91 16.50 -11.73
C GLU A 142 6.45 16.28 -12.15
N SER A 143 5.60 15.70 -11.29
CA SER A 143 4.18 15.51 -11.60
C SER A 143 3.40 16.82 -11.64
N ARG A 144 3.86 17.85 -10.92
CA ARG A 144 3.20 19.17 -10.85
C ARG A 144 3.09 19.83 -12.21
N LYS A 145 4.07 19.60 -13.09
CA LYS A 145 4.07 20.06 -14.49
C LYS A 145 2.91 19.50 -15.34
N HIS A 146 2.21 18.50 -14.81
CA HIS A 146 1.19 17.72 -15.50
C HIS A 146 -0.19 17.76 -14.82
N MET A 147 -0.40 18.62 -13.82
CA MET A 147 -1.67 18.70 -13.06
C MET A 147 -2.89 19.10 -13.89
N GLY A 148 -2.70 19.76 -15.03
CA GLY A 148 -3.79 20.15 -15.94
C GLY A 148 -4.13 19.12 -17.02
N LEU A 149 -3.51 17.93 -17.02
CA LEU A 149 -3.76 16.93 -18.06
C LEU A 149 -5.11 16.24 -17.88
N ASN A 150 -5.83 16.05 -18.98
CA ASN A 150 -7.02 15.19 -18.99
C ASN A 150 -6.63 13.70 -18.94
N ARG A 151 -7.61 12.83 -18.69
CA ARG A 151 -7.40 11.39 -18.52
C ARG A 151 -6.71 10.71 -19.71
N GLY A 152 -7.05 11.09 -20.94
CA GLY A 152 -6.43 10.54 -22.15
C GLY A 152 -4.97 10.92 -22.29
N GLN A 153 -4.63 12.16 -21.93
CA GLN A 153 -3.25 12.65 -21.86
C GLN A 153 -2.47 11.96 -20.74
N MET A 154 -3.07 11.80 -19.56
CA MET A 154 -2.45 11.07 -18.44
C MET A 154 -2.06 9.64 -18.83
N LYS A 155 -2.90 8.90 -19.57
CA LYS A 155 -2.55 7.55 -20.05
C LYS A 155 -1.30 7.51 -20.92
N LYS A 156 -1.08 8.56 -21.72
CA LYS A 156 0.11 8.66 -22.59
C LYS A 156 1.37 9.02 -21.80
N VAL A 157 1.24 9.90 -20.80
CA VAL A 157 2.37 10.41 -20.01
C VAL A 157 2.77 9.43 -18.90
N PHE A 158 1.82 8.92 -18.12
CA PHE A 158 2.04 8.09 -16.92
C PHE A 158 1.66 6.62 -17.13
N ASN A 159 1.94 6.09 -18.33
CA ASN A 159 1.49 4.74 -18.70
C ASN A 159 1.98 3.67 -17.70
N ASP A 160 3.24 3.73 -17.30
CA ASP A 160 3.84 2.70 -16.46
C ASP A 160 3.36 2.82 -15.00
N GLU A 161 3.16 4.03 -14.50
CA GLU A 161 2.55 4.28 -13.19
C GLU A 161 1.08 3.83 -13.15
N ILE A 162 0.30 4.06 -14.22
CA ILE A 162 -1.09 3.59 -14.34
C ILE A 162 -1.15 2.05 -14.41
N LYS A 163 -0.19 1.40 -15.08
CA LYS A 163 -0.06 -0.06 -15.05
C LYS A 163 0.23 -0.54 -13.62
N ALA A 164 1.12 0.12 -12.90
CA ALA A 164 1.41 -0.22 -11.50
C ALA A 164 0.19 -0.07 -10.60
N VAL A 165 -0.61 1.00 -10.75
CA VAL A 165 -1.92 1.14 -10.07
C VAL A 165 -2.83 -0.04 -10.39
N SER A 166 -2.92 -0.42 -11.66
CA SER A 166 -3.76 -1.53 -12.10
C SER A 166 -3.30 -2.86 -11.50
N LEU A 167 -1.99 -3.10 -11.39
CA LEU A 167 -1.42 -4.27 -10.74
C LEU A 167 -1.68 -4.28 -9.23
N PHE A 168 -1.53 -3.13 -8.57
CA PHE A 168 -1.83 -2.97 -7.15
C PHE A 168 -3.30 -3.32 -6.84
N CYS A 169 -4.24 -2.76 -7.59
CA CYS A 169 -5.66 -3.07 -7.44
C CYS A 169 -5.97 -4.56 -7.72
N LYS A 170 -5.33 -5.16 -8.73
CA LYS A 170 -5.49 -6.59 -9.02
C LYS A 170 -5.01 -7.48 -7.87
N GLU A 171 -3.88 -7.14 -7.26
CA GLU A 171 -3.34 -7.92 -6.13
C GLU A 171 -4.22 -7.78 -4.88
N LEU A 172 -4.78 -6.58 -4.62
CA LEU A 172 -5.81 -6.40 -3.58
C LEU A 172 -7.03 -7.30 -3.82
N GLU A 173 -7.57 -7.28 -5.04
CA GLU A 173 -8.74 -8.09 -5.40
C GLU A 173 -8.46 -9.60 -5.31
N LYS A 174 -7.28 -10.03 -5.77
CA LYS A 174 -6.84 -11.42 -5.64
C LYS A 174 -6.80 -11.87 -4.18
N ARG A 175 -6.26 -11.04 -3.29
CA ARG A 175 -6.18 -11.33 -1.85
C ARG A 175 -7.55 -11.37 -1.19
N ARG A 176 -8.43 -10.44 -1.57
CA ARG A 176 -9.83 -10.43 -1.13
C ARG A 176 -10.54 -11.73 -1.50
N ARG A 177 -10.45 -12.16 -2.76
CA ARG A 177 -11.03 -13.43 -3.24
C ARG A 177 -10.44 -14.64 -2.54
N MET A 178 -9.11 -14.69 -2.39
CA MET A 178 -8.44 -15.79 -1.69
C MET A 178 -8.93 -15.92 -0.25
N LYS A 179 -9.08 -14.79 0.46
CA LYS A 179 -9.65 -14.77 1.81
C LYS A 179 -11.08 -15.34 1.81
N GLU A 180 -11.95 -14.84 0.93
CA GLU A 180 -13.34 -15.29 0.81
C GLU A 180 -13.42 -16.81 0.54
N GLU A 181 -12.60 -17.32 -0.40
CA GLU A 181 -12.51 -18.73 -0.75
C GLU A 181 -12.04 -19.60 0.43
N LEU A 182 -11.02 -19.15 1.18
CA LEU A 182 -10.54 -19.86 2.36
C LEU A 182 -11.60 -19.94 3.46
N ILE A 183 -12.41 -18.89 3.64
CA ILE A 183 -13.52 -18.88 4.60
C ILE A 183 -14.64 -19.82 4.13
N GLU A 184 -15.05 -19.74 2.86
CA GLU A 184 -16.10 -20.57 2.28
C GLU A 184 -15.76 -22.07 2.36
N LYS A 185 -14.51 -22.43 2.05
CA LYS A 185 -14.00 -23.80 2.17
C LYS A 185 -13.76 -24.25 3.61
N LYS A 186 -14.07 -23.40 4.60
CA LYS A 186 -13.77 -23.64 6.02
C LYS A 186 -12.29 -24.00 6.22
N LEU A 187 -11.38 -23.38 5.49
CA LEU A 187 -9.92 -23.48 5.68
C LEU A 187 -9.38 -22.33 6.54
N LEU A 188 -10.14 -21.24 6.68
CA LEU A 188 -9.91 -20.15 7.62
C LEU A 188 -11.20 -19.88 8.40
N LEU A 189 -11.13 -19.79 9.74
CA LEU A 189 -12.24 -19.34 10.57
C LEU A 189 -11.84 -18.02 11.26
N PRO A 190 -12.20 -16.85 10.72
CA PRO A 190 -11.80 -15.58 11.30
C PRO A 190 -12.35 -15.43 12.72
N MET A 191 -11.49 -15.09 13.66
CA MET A 191 -11.90 -14.69 15.01
C MET A 191 -12.60 -13.33 14.92
N ILE A 192 -13.80 -13.22 15.48
CA ILE A 192 -14.57 -11.98 15.57
C ILE A 192 -14.75 -11.67 17.05
N THR A 193 -14.13 -10.60 17.52
CA THR A 193 -14.07 -10.21 18.94
C THR A 193 -15.33 -9.52 19.44
N GLU A 194 -16.16 -8.96 18.55
CA GLU A 194 -17.48 -8.42 18.89
C GLU A 194 -18.61 -9.22 18.20
N ARG A 195 -19.20 -10.20 18.88
CA ARG A 195 -20.64 -10.45 18.70
C ARG A 195 -21.34 -9.38 19.55
N ARG A 196 -21.63 -8.21 18.97
CA ARG A 196 -22.66 -7.36 19.58
C ARG A 196 -23.95 -8.15 19.49
N ASN A 197 -24.44 -8.61 20.64
CA ASN A 197 -25.84 -8.92 20.81
C ASN A 197 -26.61 -7.67 20.36
N VAL A 198 -27.28 -7.76 19.21
CA VAL A 198 -28.38 -6.88 18.83
C VAL A 198 -29.65 -7.65 19.13
#